data_AF-A0A524RSS8-F1
#
_entry.id   AF-A0A524RSS8-F1
#
_cell.length_a   1.000
_cell.length_b   1.000
_cell.length_c   1.000
_cell.angle_alpha   90.00
_cell.angle_beta   90.00
_cell.angle_gamma   90.00
#
_symmetry.space_group_name_H-M   'P 1'
#
loop_
_entity.id
_entity.type
_entity.pdbx_description
1 polymer ?
#
loop_
_entity_poly.entity_id
_entity_poly.type
_entity_poly.pdbx_seq_one_letter_code
_entity_poly.pdbx_strand_id
1 'polypeptide(L)'
;MANPLRKRPGRVRGRGLPHRIQVPWALACCGAALVPLLQGLGPSIQRAEQGPLLLLGQWRGRAALVSASSAQWRCRQLLPLLRVRGGRRLDWLLLGAAPGSAATDCWRQLAGEVIDADQLPLPGDAIASAGLRLERLSGQAEVFGLSVGSRRMLVALNARARHWLMHHPRPDALSARWPWRAWAGQPPRMTTAAGEVAESG
;
A
#
# COMPACT_ATOMS: atom_id res chain seq x y z
N MET A 1 -79.69 12.75 37.16
CA MET A 1 -79.65 13.31 35.79
C MET A 1 -79.05 14.72 35.86
N ALA A 2 -78.25 15.10 34.85
CA ALA A 2 -77.62 16.41 34.61
C ALA A 2 -76.32 16.76 35.40
N ASN A 3 -75.20 16.64 34.69
CA ASN A 3 -73.97 17.47 34.75
C ASN A 3 -74.26 18.74 33.87
N PRO A 4 -73.42 19.81 33.71
CA PRO A 4 -72.08 20.05 34.27
C PRO A 4 -71.64 21.54 34.47
N LEU A 5 -70.34 21.75 34.78
CA LEU A 5 -69.45 22.93 34.51
C LEU A 5 -69.79 24.26 35.24
N ARG A 6 -68.88 25.16 35.65
CA ARG A 6 -67.44 25.37 35.38
C ARG A 6 -66.93 26.40 36.42
N LYS A 7 -65.81 26.13 37.10
CA LYS A 7 -65.03 27.13 37.85
C LYS A 7 -64.11 27.92 36.90
N ARG A 8 -64.04 29.24 37.09
CA ARG A 8 -62.95 30.15 36.61
C ARG A 8 -61.87 30.28 37.71
N PRO A 9 -60.88 31.18 37.60
CA PRO A 9 -59.68 31.16 36.76
C PRO A 9 -58.41 31.22 37.63
N GLY A 10 -57.21 31.07 37.05
CA GLY A 10 -55.98 31.28 37.80
C GLY A 10 -54.72 31.18 36.95
N ARG A 11 -54.21 32.34 36.53
CA ARG A 11 -52.94 32.52 35.83
C ARG A 11 -51.85 32.79 36.86
N VAL A 12 -50.79 31.98 36.92
CA VAL A 12 -49.54 32.35 37.60
C VAL A 12 -48.36 31.97 36.71
N ARG A 13 -47.53 32.97 36.43
CA ARG A 13 -46.24 32.88 35.74
C ARG A 13 -45.24 32.12 36.62
N GLY A 14 -44.61 31.08 36.07
CA GLY A 14 -43.37 30.51 36.60
C GLY A 14 -42.27 30.62 35.55
N ARG A 15 -41.24 31.43 35.84
CA ARG A 15 -39.97 31.44 35.11
C ARG A 15 -39.23 30.13 35.44
N GLY A 16 -38.76 29.43 34.41
CA GLY A 16 -37.90 28.25 34.54
C GLY A 16 -37.13 28.03 33.25
N LEU A 17 -35.95 28.64 33.17
CA LEU A 17 -34.89 28.38 32.19
C LEU A 17 -34.21 27.01 32.52
N PRO A 18 -33.42 26.45 31.60
CA PRO A 18 -33.70 25.18 30.94
C PRO A 18 -33.01 24.00 31.64
N HIS A 19 -33.69 22.85 31.68
CA HIS A 19 -33.01 21.58 31.87
C HIS A 19 -32.15 21.29 30.65
N ARG A 20 -30.85 21.62 30.76
CA ARG A 20 -29.78 20.98 30.01
C ARG A 20 -29.89 19.48 30.25
N ILE A 21 -30.47 18.77 29.29
CA ILE A 21 -30.32 17.32 29.20
C ILE A 21 -28.86 17.09 28.81
N GLN A 22 -28.03 16.84 29.82
CA GLN A 22 -26.71 16.26 29.63
C GLN A 22 -26.92 14.83 29.13
N VAL A 23 -26.95 14.67 27.81
CA VAL A 23 -26.79 13.37 27.17
C VAL A 23 -25.37 12.91 27.52
N PRO A 24 -25.19 11.79 28.26
CA PRO A 24 -23.86 11.31 28.58
C PRO A 24 -23.16 10.91 27.28
N TRP A 25 -21.97 11.48 27.05
CA TRP A 25 -21.12 11.29 25.87
C TRP A 25 -20.52 9.86 25.76
N ALA A 26 -21.18 8.86 26.33
CA ALA A 26 -20.67 7.50 26.50
C ALA A 26 -20.94 6.55 25.32
N LEU A 27 -21.63 7.01 24.26
CA LEU A 27 -21.95 6.15 23.10
C LEU A 27 -21.31 6.59 21.77
N ALA A 28 -20.44 7.61 21.78
CA ALA A 28 -19.75 8.07 20.56
C ALA A 28 -18.42 7.35 20.26
N CYS A 29 -17.85 6.59 21.21
CA CYS A 29 -16.51 6.00 21.04
C CYS A 29 -16.49 4.59 20.39
N CYS A 30 -17.63 3.90 20.26
CA CYS A 30 -17.64 2.52 19.75
C CYS A 30 -17.86 2.39 18.24
N GLY A 31 -18.21 3.47 17.52
CA GLY A 31 -18.46 3.41 16.07
C GLY A 31 -17.21 3.51 15.19
N ALA A 32 -16.13 4.11 15.69
CA ALA A 32 -14.96 4.44 14.85
C ALA A 32 -13.80 3.42 14.93
N ALA A 33 -13.84 2.47 15.87
CA ALA A 33 -12.74 1.53 16.09
C ALA A 33 -12.87 0.20 15.31
N LEU A 34 -14.01 -0.08 14.69
CA LEU A 34 -14.26 -1.34 13.98
C LEU A 34 -13.96 -1.31 12.47
N VAL A 35 -13.62 -0.13 11.92
CA VAL A 35 -13.44 0.03 10.46
C VAL A 35 -12.06 -0.42 9.91
N PRO A 36 -10.92 -0.51 10.63
CA PRO A 36 -9.70 -0.94 9.95
C PRO A 36 -9.60 -2.47 9.78
N LEU A 37 -10.46 -3.27 10.41
CA LEU A 37 -10.36 -4.75 10.36
C LEU A 37 -10.88 -5.38 9.06
N LEU A 38 -11.76 -4.70 8.32
CA LEU A 38 -12.37 -5.23 7.09
C LEU A 38 -11.71 -4.73 5.78
N GLN A 39 -10.76 -3.79 5.85
CA GLN A 39 -10.11 -3.24 4.65
C GLN A 39 -8.97 -4.13 4.08
N GLY A 40 -8.70 -5.29 4.67
CA GLY A 40 -7.52 -6.11 4.35
C GLY A 40 -7.77 -7.44 3.60
N LEU A 41 -8.99 -7.74 3.16
CA LEU A 41 -9.29 -9.07 2.59
C LEU A 41 -8.96 -9.19 1.09
N GLY A 42 -8.83 -8.06 0.39
CA GLY A 42 -8.49 -8.02 -1.03
C GLY A 42 -6.98 -7.98 -1.28
N PRO A 43 -6.53 -8.30 -2.51
CA PRO A 43 -5.16 -8.06 -2.91
C PRO A 43 -4.78 -6.59 -2.77
N SER A 44 -3.62 -6.30 -2.18
CA SER A 44 -3.11 -4.94 -2.05
C SER A 44 -1.65 -4.83 -2.44
N ILE A 45 -1.30 -3.73 -3.10
CA ILE A 45 0.08 -3.35 -3.37
C ILE A 45 0.23 -1.93 -2.83
N GLN A 46 1.10 -1.75 -1.83
CA GLN A 46 1.39 -0.46 -1.21
C GLN A 46 2.79 -0.03 -1.62
N ARG A 47 2.93 1.24 -2.02
CA ARG A 47 4.23 1.86 -2.28
C ARG A 47 4.65 2.68 -1.08
N ALA A 48 5.94 2.71 -0.76
CA ALA A 48 6.44 3.76 0.13
C ALA A 48 6.59 5.08 -0.61
N GLU A 49 6.06 6.14 0.00
CA GLU A 49 6.12 7.51 -0.52
C GLU A 49 7.56 8.09 -0.52
N GLN A 50 8.48 7.52 0.27
CA GLN A 50 9.81 8.10 0.49
C GLN A 50 10.97 7.13 0.21
N GLY A 51 11.79 7.49 -0.78
CA GLY A 51 13.08 6.87 -1.05
C GLY A 51 13.12 5.93 -2.27
N PRO A 52 14.18 5.10 -2.41
CA PRO A 52 14.28 4.10 -3.46
C PRO A 52 13.08 3.17 -3.40
N LEU A 53 12.71 2.64 -4.56
CA LEU A 53 11.46 1.95 -4.75
C LEU A 53 11.23 0.86 -3.70
N LEU A 54 10.10 0.95 -3.00
CA LEU A 54 9.65 -0.05 -2.05
C LEU A 54 8.19 -0.39 -2.29
N LEU A 55 7.90 -1.67 -2.48
CA LEU A 55 6.57 -2.21 -2.65
C LEU A 55 6.29 -3.29 -1.62
N LEU A 56 5.13 -3.21 -0.98
CA LEU A 56 4.59 -4.24 -0.11
C LEU A 56 3.34 -4.82 -0.76
N GLY A 57 3.42 -6.08 -1.19
CA GLY A 57 2.30 -6.86 -1.69
C GLY A 57 1.68 -7.69 -0.57
N GLN A 58 0.36 -7.68 -0.42
CA GLN A 58 -0.34 -8.49 0.57
C GLN A 58 -1.58 -9.18 -0.01
N TRP A 59 -1.75 -10.46 0.32
CA TRP A 59 -2.90 -11.26 -0.10
C TRP A 59 -3.21 -12.35 0.94
N ARG A 60 -4.44 -12.37 1.47
CA ARG A 60 -4.94 -13.39 2.42
C ARG A 60 -3.95 -13.72 3.55
N GLY A 61 -3.37 -12.69 4.16
CA GLY A 61 -2.44 -12.82 5.28
C GLY A 61 -1.00 -13.21 4.91
N ARG A 62 -0.68 -13.32 3.60
CA ARG A 62 0.69 -13.42 3.08
C ARG A 62 1.18 -12.05 2.67
N ALA A 63 2.49 -11.86 2.74
CA ALA A 63 3.10 -10.61 2.36
C ALA A 63 4.46 -10.82 1.68
N ALA A 64 4.76 -9.97 0.72
CA ALA A 64 6.03 -9.95 0.04
C ALA A 64 6.50 -8.51 -0.17
N LEU A 65 7.82 -8.34 -0.22
CA LEU A 65 8.43 -7.02 -0.33
C LEU A 65 9.37 -6.96 -1.54
N VAL A 66 9.36 -5.83 -2.23
CA VAL A 66 10.36 -5.53 -3.26
C VAL A 66 11.03 -4.21 -2.90
N SER A 67 12.35 -4.22 -2.76
CA SER A 67 13.17 -3.05 -2.42
C SER A 67 14.28 -2.87 -3.44
N ALA A 68 14.38 -1.67 -4.03
CA ALA A 68 15.50 -1.31 -4.89
C ALA A 68 16.84 -1.16 -4.13
N SER A 69 16.82 -1.11 -2.80
CA SER A 69 18.02 -0.98 -1.97
C SER A 69 18.21 -2.19 -1.06
N SER A 70 19.44 -2.70 -1.01
CA SER A 70 19.89 -3.73 -0.07
C SER A 70 20.57 -3.19 1.19
N ALA A 71 20.62 -1.86 1.33
CA ALA A 71 21.38 -1.21 2.39
C ALA A 71 20.82 -1.49 3.80
N GLN A 72 21.71 -1.68 4.77
CA GLN A 72 21.35 -2.03 6.14
C GLN A 72 20.42 -0.99 6.80
N TRP A 73 20.66 0.30 6.59
CA TRP A 73 19.86 1.37 7.15
C TRP A 73 18.39 1.31 6.69
N ARG A 74 18.15 0.88 5.43
CA ARG A 74 16.81 0.73 4.87
C ARG A 74 16.06 -0.41 5.56
N CYS A 75 16.73 -1.53 5.82
CA CYS A 75 16.16 -2.62 6.61
C CYS A 75 15.77 -2.14 8.03
N ARG A 76 16.67 -1.40 8.71
CA ARG A 76 16.39 -0.86 10.05
C ARG A 76 15.17 0.06 10.08
N GLN A 77 14.95 0.86 9.04
CA GLN A 77 13.74 1.69 8.92
C GLN A 77 12.47 0.88 8.73
N LEU A 78 12.54 -0.27 8.05
CA LEU A 78 11.39 -1.11 7.74
C LEU A 78 10.95 -2.02 8.87
N LEU A 79 11.91 -2.49 9.66
CA LEU A 79 11.69 -3.40 10.76
C LEU A 79 10.58 -2.96 11.74
N PRO A 80 10.54 -1.70 12.24
CA PRO A 80 9.44 -1.25 13.10
C PRO A 80 8.10 -1.17 12.36
N LEU A 81 8.10 -0.75 11.09
CA LEU A 81 6.87 -0.61 10.29
C LEU A 81 6.18 -1.96 10.06
N LEU A 82 6.96 -3.01 9.81
CA LEU A 82 6.43 -4.37 9.62
C LEU A 82 5.95 -4.99 10.93
N ARG A 83 6.58 -4.67 12.07
CA ARG A 83 6.13 -5.11 13.40
C ARG A 83 4.78 -4.52 13.78
N VAL A 84 4.57 -3.23 13.56
CA VAL A 84 3.29 -2.54 13.86
C VAL A 84 2.12 -3.10 13.04
N ARG A 85 2.38 -3.64 11.84
CA ARG A 85 1.37 -4.23 10.95
C ARG A 85 1.03 -5.70 11.25
N GLY A 86 1.36 -6.20 12.43
CA GLY A 86 1.04 -7.58 12.84
C GLY A 86 2.13 -8.60 12.53
N GLY A 87 3.35 -8.15 12.23
CA GLY A 87 4.60 -8.88 12.51
C GLY A 87 4.73 -10.29 11.94
N ARG A 88 4.08 -10.62 10.83
CA ARG A 88 4.35 -11.89 10.13
C ARG A 88 5.58 -11.73 9.27
N ARG A 89 6.46 -12.73 9.31
CA ARG A 89 7.59 -12.84 8.40
C ARG A 89 7.04 -12.86 6.97
N LEU A 90 7.65 -12.06 6.10
CA LEU A 90 7.31 -12.03 4.68
C LEU A 90 7.57 -13.42 4.09
N ASP A 91 6.71 -13.85 3.17
CA ASP A 91 6.91 -15.07 2.40
C ASP A 91 8.26 -14.99 1.67
N TRP A 92 8.48 -13.87 0.98
CA TRP A 92 9.72 -13.57 0.28
C TRP A 92 9.97 -12.08 0.13
N LEU A 93 11.22 -11.73 -0.16
CA LEU A 93 11.69 -10.38 -0.36
C LEU A 93 12.69 -10.32 -1.51
N LEU A 94 12.48 -9.40 -2.46
CA LEU A 94 13.44 -9.10 -3.53
C LEU A 94 14.21 -7.81 -3.22
N LEU A 95 15.53 -7.87 -3.32
CA LEU A 95 16.46 -6.75 -3.26
C LEU A 95 17.00 -6.43 -4.66
N GLY A 96 17.21 -5.15 -4.96
CA GLY A 96 17.83 -4.72 -6.23
C GLY A 96 19.30 -5.15 -6.38
N ALA A 97 19.97 -5.52 -5.30
CA ALA A 97 21.35 -6.01 -5.31
C ALA A 97 21.59 -6.91 -4.10
N ALA A 98 22.65 -7.73 -4.15
CA ALA A 98 23.06 -8.54 -3.02
C ALA A 98 23.34 -7.65 -1.78
N PRO A 99 22.82 -7.99 -0.59
CA PRO A 99 23.16 -7.30 0.64
C PRO A 99 24.57 -7.66 1.10
N GLY A 100 25.30 -6.69 1.66
CA GLY A 100 26.52 -6.99 2.43
C GLY A 100 26.21 -7.79 3.70
N SER A 101 27.19 -8.48 4.26
CA SER A 101 27.02 -9.42 5.40
C SER A 101 26.19 -8.85 6.56
N ALA A 102 26.52 -7.65 7.05
CA ALA A 102 25.79 -7.00 8.13
C ALA A 102 24.33 -6.60 7.78
N ALA A 103 24.03 -6.42 6.49
CA ALA A 103 22.68 -6.14 6.02
C ALA A 103 21.88 -7.44 5.83
N THR A 104 22.54 -8.53 5.42
CA THR A 104 21.92 -9.85 5.19
C THR A 104 21.14 -10.33 6.41
N ASP A 105 21.73 -10.26 7.60
CA ASP A 105 21.07 -10.72 8.82
C ASP A 105 19.84 -9.88 9.18
N CYS A 106 19.87 -8.58 8.88
CA CYS A 106 18.71 -7.72 9.07
C CYS A 106 17.57 -8.13 8.13
N TRP A 107 17.86 -8.32 6.84
CA TRP A 107 16.84 -8.70 5.85
C TRP A 107 16.25 -10.09 6.12
N ARG A 108 17.06 -11.04 6.58
CA ARG A 108 16.60 -12.39 6.95
C ARG A 108 15.63 -12.41 8.12
N GLN A 109 15.69 -11.41 9.01
CA GLN A 109 14.69 -11.26 10.07
C GLN A 109 13.31 -10.87 9.53
N LEU A 110 13.25 -10.26 8.34
CA LEU A 110 12.00 -9.78 7.74
C LEU A 110 11.32 -10.83 6.88
N ALA A 111 12.08 -11.68 6.17
CA ALA A 111 11.55 -12.63 5.19
C ALA A 111 12.11 -14.04 5.38
N GLY A 112 11.29 -15.05 5.06
CA GLY A 112 11.73 -16.46 4.98
C GLY A 112 12.80 -16.63 3.91
N GLU A 113 12.57 -15.99 2.78
CA GLU A 113 13.39 -16.04 1.59
C GLU A 113 13.82 -14.61 1.20
N VAL A 114 15.12 -14.39 1.05
CA VAL A 114 15.70 -13.10 0.63
C VAL A 114 16.47 -13.35 -0.65
N ILE A 115 16.03 -12.69 -1.72
CA ILE A 115 16.57 -12.85 -3.07
C ILE A 115 17.05 -11.50 -3.53
N ASP A 116 18.10 -11.47 -4.33
CA ASP A 116 18.50 -10.29 -5.08
C ASP A 116 18.21 -10.45 -6.57
N ALA A 117 18.20 -9.33 -7.30
CA ALA A 117 17.82 -9.31 -8.70
C ALA A 117 18.70 -10.19 -9.62
N ASP A 118 19.96 -10.45 -9.24
CA ASP A 118 20.88 -11.27 -10.03
C ASP A 118 20.54 -12.76 -9.95
N GLN A 119 19.82 -13.19 -8.91
CA GLN A 119 19.31 -14.55 -8.76
C GLN A 119 18.07 -14.84 -9.63
N LEU A 120 17.51 -13.83 -10.30
CA LEU A 120 16.43 -13.98 -11.30
C LEU A 120 16.90 -13.43 -12.67
N PRO A 121 17.91 -14.06 -13.30
CA PRO A 121 18.61 -13.50 -14.46
C PRO A 121 17.79 -13.49 -15.75
N LEU A 122 16.90 -14.45 -15.96
CA LEU A 122 16.22 -14.69 -17.23
C LEU A 122 14.75 -14.25 -17.20
N PRO A 123 14.20 -13.78 -18.33
CA PRO A 123 12.76 -13.61 -18.47
C PRO A 123 11.99 -14.90 -18.14
N GLY A 124 10.92 -14.77 -17.35
CA GLY A 124 10.13 -15.90 -16.87
C GLY A 124 10.61 -16.47 -15.54
N ASP A 125 11.84 -16.18 -15.11
CA ASP A 125 12.29 -16.49 -13.75
C ASP A 125 11.37 -15.79 -12.76
N ALA A 126 10.89 -16.54 -11.78
CA ALA A 126 9.89 -16.05 -10.87
C ALA A 126 10.09 -16.60 -9.47
N ILE A 127 9.77 -15.75 -8.49
CA ILE A 127 9.44 -16.21 -7.16
C ILE A 127 7.93 -16.12 -6.94
N ALA A 128 7.37 -17.14 -6.30
CA ALA A 128 5.97 -17.18 -5.98
C ALA A 128 5.69 -17.81 -4.62
N SER A 129 4.64 -17.29 -3.99
CA SER A 129 3.87 -17.98 -2.97
C SER A 129 2.39 -17.86 -3.31
N ALA A 130 1.50 -18.47 -2.54
CA ALA A 130 0.08 -18.47 -2.90
C ALA A 130 -0.44 -17.02 -3.00
N GLY A 131 -0.90 -16.64 -4.20
CA GLY A 131 -1.42 -15.30 -4.50
C GLY A 131 -0.39 -14.17 -4.55
N LEU A 132 0.91 -14.46 -4.46
CA LEU A 132 2.00 -13.49 -4.59
C LEU A 132 3.01 -14.02 -5.61
N ARG A 133 3.29 -13.27 -6.68
CA ARG A 133 4.28 -13.67 -7.69
C ARG A 133 5.05 -12.46 -8.17
N LEU A 134 6.36 -12.60 -8.27
CA LEU A 134 7.23 -11.65 -8.94
C LEU A 134 7.97 -12.38 -10.05
N GLU A 135 7.89 -11.85 -11.26
CA GLU A 135 8.44 -12.48 -12.45
C GLU A 135 9.33 -11.50 -13.19
N ARG A 136 10.51 -11.95 -13.62
CA ARG A 136 11.42 -11.19 -14.46
C ARG A 136 10.82 -11.09 -15.87
N LEU A 137 10.70 -9.87 -16.37
CA LEU A 137 10.06 -9.59 -17.66
C LEU A 137 11.07 -9.26 -18.78
N SER A 138 12.31 -8.93 -18.43
CA SER A 138 13.34 -8.53 -19.38
C SER A 138 14.71 -9.09 -18.99
N GLY A 139 15.43 -9.66 -19.95
CA GLY A 139 16.82 -10.07 -19.75
C GLY A 139 17.82 -8.92 -19.88
N GLN A 140 17.36 -7.77 -20.41
CA GLN A 140 18.22 -6.60 -20.68
C GLN A 140 18.19 -5.56 -19.55
N ALA A 141 17.16 -5.63 -18.70
CA ALA A 141 16.92 -4.71 -17.61
C ALA A 141 16.18 -5.40 -16.44
N GLU A 142 16.37 -4.89 -15.23
CA GLU A 142 15.70 -5.34 -14.00
C GLU A 142 14.25 -4.85 -13.95
N VAL A 143 13.46 -5.32 -14.91
CA VAL A 143 12.03 -5.08 -15.02
C VAL A 143 11.31 -6.34 -14.58
N PHE A 144 10.41 -6.19 -13.63
CA PHE A 144 9.64 -7.28 -13.06
C PHE A 144 8.14 -6.98 -13.12
N GLY A 145 7.34 -8.04 -13.12
CA GLY A 145 5.90 -7.98 -12.92
C GLY A 145 5.55 -8.52 -11.55
N LEU A 146 4.93 -7.70 -10.71
CA LEU A 146 4.42 -8.06 -9.39
C LEU A 146 2.92 -8.35 -9.46
N SER A 147 2.55 -9.61 -9.31
CA SER A 147 1.16 -10.05 -9.14
C SER A 147 0.83 -10.28 -7.67
N VAL A 148 -0.27 -9.70 -7.22
CA VAL A 148 -0.86 -9.91 -5.89
C VAL A 148 -2.34 -10.21 -6.09
N GLY A 149 -2.75 -11.47 -5.94
CA GLY A 149 -4.08 -11.94 -6.33
C GLY A 149 -4.43 -11.53 -7.76
N SER A 150 -5.46 -10.72 -7.94
CA SER A 150 -5.87 -10.16 -9.23
C SER A 150 -5.16 -8.86 -9.61
N ARG A 151 -4.42 -8.24 -8.68
CA ARG A 151 -3.69 -6.98 -8.92
C ARG A 151 -2.35 -7.26 -9.54
N ARG A 152 -1.95 -6.38 -10.45
CA ARG A 152 -0.71 -6.49 -11.21
C ARG A 152 -0.03 -5.14 -11.27
N MET A 153 1.30 -5.12 -11.15
CA MET A 153 2.10 -3.91 -11.18
C MET A 153 3.44 -4.18 -11.86
N LEU A 154 3.89 -3.26 -12.72
CA LEU A 154 5.26 -3.28 -13.24
C LEU A 154 6.23 -2.70 -12.22
N VAL A 155 7.42 -3.28 -12.12
CA VAL A 155 8.43 -2.93 -11.13
C VAL A 155 9.76 -2.70 -11.84
N ALA A 156 10.38 -1.55 -11.59
CA ALA A 156 11.67 -1.16 -12.15
C ALA A 156 12.62 -0.81 -11.01
N LEU A 157 13.57 -1.71 -10.71
CA LEU A 157 14.39 -1.58 -9.50
C LEU A 157 15.44 -0.49 -9.60
N ASN A 158 15.96 -0.25 -10.82
CA ASN A 158 17.06 0.68 -11.02
C ASN A 158 16.78 1.70 -12.15
N ALA A 159 17.69 2.67 -12.30
CA ALA A 159 17.54 3.74 -13.30
C ALA A 159 17.53 3.21 -14.74
N ARG A 160 18.33 2.18 -15.03
CA ARG A 160 18.37 1.52 -16.34
C ARG A 160 17.04 0.83 -16.66
N ALA A 161 16.43 0.16 -15.70
CA ALA A 161 15.12 -0.47 -15.84
C ALA A 161 13.99 0.54 -16.06
N ARG A 162 14.03 1.67 -15.33
CA ARG A 162 13.10 2.78 -15.56
C ARG A 162 13.26 3.35 -16.97
N HIS A 163 14.48 3.64 -17.38
CA HIS A 163 14.78 4.13 -18.73
C HIS A 163 14.31 3.12 -19.80
N TRP A 164 14.63 1.85 -19.63
CA TRP A 164 14.21 0.80 -20.56
C TRP A 164 12.69 0.74 -20.73
N LEU A 165 11.93 0.79 -19.63
CA LEU A 165 10.46 0.82 -19.66
C LEU A 165 9.90 2.04 -20.40
N MET A 166 10.56 3.20 -20.30
CA MET A 166 10.13 4.41 -21.00
C MET A 166 10.27 4.29 -22.51
N HIS A 167 11.30 3.61 -22.99
CA HIS A 167 11.57 3.42 -24.42
C HIS A 167 10.91 2.16 -25.00
N HIS A 168 10.41 1.26 -24.14
CA HIS A 168 9.70 0.06 -24.53
C HIS A 168 8.34 0.00 -23.82
N PRO A 169 7.42 0.95 -24.08
CA PRO A 169 6.16 1.09 -23.34
C PRO A 169 5.17 -0.06 -23.61
N ARG A 170 5.39 -0.86 -24.66
CA ARG A 170 4.55 -2.00 -25.07
C ARG A 170 5.38 -3.06 -25.80
N PRO A 171 6.13 -3.92 -25.12
CA PRO A 171 6.41 -5.22 -25.68
C PRO A 171 5.07 -5.97 -25.63
N ASP A 172 4.54 -6.36 -26.78
CA ASP A 172 3.18 -6.91 -26.93
C ASP A 172 2.87 -8.10 -25.99
N ALA A 173 3.90 -8.78 -25.51
CA ALA A 173 3.80 -9.83 -24.49
C ALA A 173 3.57 -9.29 -23.05
N LEU A 174 4.07 -8.10 -22.69
CA LEU A 174 3.92 -7.52 -21.34
C LEU A 174 2.63 -6.70 -21.20
N SER A 175 2.19 -6.02 -22.26
CA SER A 175 1.00 -5.16 -22.25
C SER A 175 -0.30 -5.94 -22.07
N ALA A 176 -0.38 -7.18 -22.56
CA ALA A 176 -1.55 -8.06 -22.41
C ALA A 176 -1.75 -8.56 -20.96
N ARG A 177 -0.66 -8.69 -20.18
CA ARG A 177 -0.71 -9.23 -18.81
C ARG A 177 -0.56 -8.17 -17.72
N TRP A 178 0.10 -7.05 -17.99
CA TRP A 178 0.48 -6.07 -16.97
C TRP A 178 -0.10 -4.69 -17.27
N PRO A 179 -0.95 -4.12 -16.38
CA PRO A 179 -1.53 -2.81 -16.60
C PRO A 179 -0.44 -1.74 -16.50
N TRP A 180 -0.09 -1.12 -17.64
CA TRP A 180 0.94 -0.07 -17.74
C TRP A 180 0.71 1.13 -16.80
N ARG A 181 -0.55 1.38 -16.41
CA ARG A 181 -0.94 2.45 -15.47
C ARG A 181 -0.56 2.16 -14.02
N ALA A 182 -0.21 0.92 -13.68
CA ALA A 182 0.23 0.51 -12.35
C ALA A 182 1.70 0.11 -12.43
N TRP A 183 2.59 1.09 -12.32
CA TRP A 183 4.02 0.85 -12.31
C TRP A 183 4.65 1.54 -11.12
N ALA A 184 5.64 0.88 -10.55
CA ALA A 184 6.31 1.24 -9.33
C ALA A 184 7.54 2.13 -9.62
N GLY A 185 7.37 3.44 -9.42
CA GLY A 185 8.38 4.47 -9.64
C GLY A 185 7.72 5.83 -9.82
N GLN A 186 8.47 6.92 -9.59
CA GLN A 186 7.98 8.27 -9.86
C GLN A 186 7.89 8.42 -11.39
N PRO A 187 6.72 8.73 -11.99
CA PRO A 187 6.67 9.09 -13.39
C PRO A 187 7.72 10.11 -13.75
N PRO A 188 8.54 9.87 -14.79
CA PRO A 188 9.32 10.97 -15.30
C PRO A 188 8.30 12.07 -15.62
N ARG A 189 8.53 13.25 -15.05
CA ARG A 189 7.87 14.44 -15.58
C ARG A 189 8.22 14.46 -17.05
N MET A 190 7.22 14.30 -17.90
CA MET A 190 7.38 14.63 -19.30
C MET A 190 7.61 16.14 -19.31
N THR A 191 8.88 16.55 -19.29
CA THR A 191 9.21 17.85 -19.84
C THR A 191 8.97 17.68 -21.32
N THR A 192 7.78 18.10 -21.78
CA THR A 192 7.63 18.45 -23.18
C THR A 192 8.77 19.42 -23.49
N ALA A 193 9.63 19.05 -24.43
CA ALA A 193 10.34 20.08 -25.16
C ALA A 193 9.23 20.98 -25.75
N ALA A 194 9.31 22.29 -25.46
CA ALA A 194 8.22 23.26 -25.40
C ALA A 194 7.58 23.33 -24.00
N GLY A 195 8.05 24.33 -23.26
CA GLY A 195 7.41 24.75 -22.02
C GLY A 195 6.02 25.27 -22.30
N GLU A 196 5.02 24.66 -21.69
CA GLU A 196 3.79 25.33 -21.33
C GLU A 196 3.25 24.65 -20.08
N VAL A 197 3.18 25.43 -19.01
CA VAL A 197 2.56 25.06 -17.75
C VAL A 197 1.06 25.15 -17.97
N ALA A 198 0.37 24.02 -18.04
CA ALA A 198 -1.07 23.98 -17.87
C ALA A 198 -1.38 23.66 -16.40
N GLU A 199 -1.55 24.69 -15.57
CA GLU A 199 -2.31 24.58 -14.33
C GLU A 199 -3.77 24.28 -14.69
N SER A 200 -4.30 23.17 -14.15
CA SER A 200 -5.71 22.85 -14.26
C SER A 200 -6.51 23.65 -13.23
N GLY A 201 -7.40 24.52 -13.71
CA GLY A 201 -8.70 24.74 -13.09
C GLY A 201 -9.68 23.66 -13.52
#